data_AF-A0A7I7MQ79-F1
#
_entry.id   AF-A0A7I7MQ79-F1
#
_cell.length_a   1.000
_cell.length_b   1.000
_cell.length_c   1.000
_cell.angle_alpha   90.00
_cell.angle_beta   90.00
_cell.angle_gamma   90.00
#
_symmetry.space_group_name_H-M   'P 1'
#
loop_
_entity.id
_entity.type
_entity.pdbx_description
1 polymer ?
#
loop_
_entity_poly.entity_id
_entity_poly.type
_entity_poly.pdbx_seq_one_letter_code
_entity_poly.pdbx_strand_id
1 'polypeptide(L)'
;MIGPGDWEPLIDVDTHRGLVAFLTDPSRIITTSFEKKHMGSGVYQCGVCGSALRHAVSGGRNTGQRKYECRQSNSHVVVSGPPLDAYVETIVLGWLSRPETRQRLTAMLDGRPADIDSLHARRAALQARLDELAALFAAGDIDGSQLRRGTTDLRAQLAGVDKVLADLVRKNPAADLAAAGDRIREHWGRLAPDLKGKVVSEICTIVVDKATRKGRGFDPGRVRVEWL
;
A
#
# COMPACT_ATOMS: atom_id res chain seq x y z
N MET A 1 -7.42 37.77 0.80
CA MET A 1 -6.52 38.18 1.92
C MET A 1 -7.44 38.42 3.10
N ILE A 2 -7.37 37.61 4.16
CA ILE A 2 -8.22 37.78 5.35
C ILE A 2 -7.47 38.72 6.30
N GLY A 3 -8.09 39.85 6.67
CA GLY A 3 -7.52 40.85 7.58
C GLY A 3 -7.64 40.46 9.06
N PRO A 4 -7.04 41.22 9.98
CA PRO A 4 -7.20 40.99 11.41
C PRO A 4 -8.68 41.14 11.80
N GLY A 5 -9.12 40.30 12.75
CA GLY A 5 -10.47 40.39 13.30
C GLY A 5 -10.61 41.55 14.30
N ASP A 6 -11.81 42.12 14.43
CA ASP A 6 -12.11 43.23 15.35
C ASP A 6 -12.31 42.80 16.82
N TRP A 7 -11.84 41.61 17.20
CA TRP A 7 -11.97 41.09 18.56
C TRP A 7 -10.66 41.20 19.34
N GLU A 8 -10.77 41.35 20.66
CA GLU A 8 -9.63 41.37 21.56
C GLU A 8 -8.86 40.02 21.47
N PRO A 9 -7.56 40.03 21.17
CA PRO A 9 -6.78 38.81 21.04
C PRO A 9 -6.55 38.15 22.40
N LEU A 10 -6.88 36.85 22.50
CA LEU A 10 -6.64 36.05 23.71
C LEU A 10 -5.15 35.79 23.99
N ILE A 11 -4.32 35.80 22.94
CA ILE A 11 -2.87 35.64 23.01
C ILE A 11 -2.23 36.59 21.99
N ASP A 12 -1.03 37.09 22.28
CA ASP A 12 -0.31 37.94 21.35
C ASP A 12 0.22 37.14 20.14
N VAL A 13 0.55 37.87 19.08
CA VAL A 13 0.97 37.29 17.80
C VAL A 13 2.25 36.48 17.91
N ASP A 14 3.18 36.89 18.80
CA ASP A 14 4.46 36.22 18.94
C ASP A 14 4.32 34.93 19.75
N THR A 15 3.48 34.93 20.79
CA THR A 15 3.05 33.71 21.48
C THR A 15 2.34 32.74 20.54
N HIS A 16 1.43 33.22 19.69
CA HIS A 16 0.78 32.40 18.68
C HIS A 16 1.80 31.80 17.69
N ARG A 17 2.73 32.61 17.17
CA ARG A 17 3.79 32.14 16.25
C ARG A 17 4.69 31.10 16.92
N GLY A 18 5.06 31.30 18.18
CA GLY A 18 5.83 30.36 18.98
C GLY A 18 5.10 29.03 19.18
N LEU A 19 3.80 29.07 19.49
CA LEU A 19 2.96 27.88 19.61
C LEU A 19 2.82 27.14 18.28
N VAL A 20 2.60 27.85 17.17
CA VAL A 20 2.58 27.23 15.83
C VAL A 20 3.90 26.55 15.55
N ALA A 21 5.04 27.24 15.72
CA ALA A 21 6.37 26.66 15.49
C ALA A 21 6.62 25.41 16.35
N PHE A 22 6.24 25.44 17.64
CA PHE A 22 6.36 24.31 18.55
C PHE A 22 5.45 23.13 18.18
N LEU A 23 4.20 23.40 17.80
CA LEU A 23 3.23 22.35 17.45
C LEU A 23 3.48 21.76 16.06
N THR A 24 4.04 22.52 15.13
CA THR A 24 4.38 22.07 13.77
C THR A 24 5.81 21.56 13.63
N ASP A 25 6.59 21.54 14.70
CA ASP A 25 7.98 21.05 14.70
C ASP A 25 8.04 19.60 14.15
N PRO A 26 8.71 19.36 13.01
CA PRO A 26 8.83 18.03 12.41
C PRO A 26 9.46 16.99 13.35
N SER A 27 10.30 17.40 14.30
CA SER A 27 10.91 16.50 15.29
C SER A 27 9.89 15.94 16.29
N ARG A 28 8.71 16.57 16.42
CA ARG A 28 7.59 16.12 17.26
C ARG A 28 6.63 15.18 16.52
N ILE A 29 6.86 14.91 15.24
CA ILE A 29 6.07 13.94 14.47
C ILE A 29 6.48 12.53 14.91
N ILE A 30 5.75 11.99 15.88
CA ILE A 30 5.98 10.63 16.43
C ILE A 30 5.54 9.54 15.45
N THR A 31 4.67 9.86 14.49
CA THR A 31 4.18 8.92 13.46
C THR A 31 4.42 9.49 12.08
N THR A 32 5.42 8.92 11.39
CA THR A 32 5.88 9.36 10.06
C THR A 32 5.13 8.71 8.90
N SER A 33 4.21 7.77 9.18
CA SER A 33 3.45 7.06 8.14
C SER A 33 2.05 6.68 8.62
N PHE A 34 1.05 6.91 7.76
CA PHE A 34 -0.32 6.43 7.91
C PHE A 34 -0.52 5.02 7.33
N GLU A 35 0.54 4.40 6.81
CA GLU A 35 0.47 3.07 6.21
C GLU A 35 0.13 2.02 7.26
N LYS A 36 -0.83 1.16 6.92
CA LYS A 36 -1.17 0.03 7.78
C LYS A 36 0.04 -0.90 7.90
N LYS A 37 0.50 -1.08 9.13
CA LYS A 37 1.58 -2.04 9.47
C LYS A 37 1.25 -3.49 9.09
N HIS A 38 -0.05 -3.82 9.01
CA HIS A 38 -0.53 -5.17 8.80
C HIS A 38 -1.69 -5.19 7.80
N MET A 39 -1.63 -6.12 6.85
CA MET A 39 -2.57 -6.28 5.74
C MET A 39 -4.03 -6.36 6.22
N GLY A 40 -4.31 -7.14 7.24
CA GLY A 40 -5.66 -7.35 7.75
C GLY A 40 -6.27 -6.19 8.54
N SER A 41 -5.48 -5.19 8.92
CA SER A 41 -5.94 -4.13 9.82
C SER A 41 -6.97 -3.22 9.14
N GLY A 42 -8.21 -3.27 9.60
CA GLY A 42 -9.32 -2.53 9.02
C GLY A 42 -9.74 -3.04 7.63
N VAL A 43 -9.29 -4.22 7.22
CA VAL A 43 -9.62 -4.84 5.92
C VAL A 43 -10.56 -6.04 6.13
N TYR A 44 -10.26 -6.88 7.13
CA TYR A 44 -11.12 -8.01 7.47
C TYR A 44 -12.35 -7.54 8.23
N GLN A 45 -13.48 -8.23 8.07
CA GLN A 45 -14.75 -7.91 8.70
C GLN A 45 -15.16 -8.95 9.74
N CYS A 46 -15.89 -8.50 10.75
CA CYS A 46 -16.47 -9.34 11.79
C CYS A 46 -17.75 -10.00 11.27
N GLY A 47 -17.81 -11.33 11.22
CA GLY A 47 -19.00 -12.06 10.80
C GLY A 47 -20.22 -11.94 11.72
N VAL A 48 -20.07 -11.31 12.89
CA VAL A 48 -21.18 -11.08 13.85
C VAL A 48 -21.83 -9.71 13.66
N CYS A 49 -21.03 -8.66 13.48
CA CYS A 49 -21.53 -7.28 13.46
C CYS A 49 -21.13 -6.48 12.22
N GLY A 50 -20.46 -7.10 11.25
CA GLY A 50 -19.99 -6.46 10.00
C GLY A 50 -18.84 -5.46 10.18
N SER A 51 -18.57 -4.98 11.40
CA SER A 51 -17.51 -4.00 11.65
C SER A 51 -16.13 -4.57 11.30
N ALA A 52 -15.23 -3.69 10.87
CA ALA A 52 -13.86 -4.08 10.56
C ALA A 52 -13.13 -4.65 11.79
N LEU A 53 -12.22 -5.59 11.56
CA LEU A 53 -11.28 -6.08 12.56
C LEU A 53 -10.11 -5.11 12.65
N ARG A 54 -9.67 -4.83 13.87
CA ARG A 54 -8.46 -4.05 14.13
C ARG A 54 -7.32 -4.96 14.59
N HIS A 55 -6.10 -4.54 14.31
CA HIS A 55 -4.93 -5.16 14.91
C HIS A 55 -4.91 -4.93 16.44
N ALA A 56 -4.54 -5.97 17.17
CA ALA A 56 -4.24 -5.91 18.59
C ALA A 56 -3.12 -6.89 18.94
N VAL A 57 -2.49 -6.66 20.09
CA VAL A 57 -1.48 -7.57 20.65
C VAL A 57 -2.06 -8.20 21.90
N SER A 58 -1.86 -9.50 22.06
CA SER A 58 -2.29 -10.23 23.25
C SER A 58 -1.44 -9.82 24.46
N GLY A 59 -2.05 -9.79 25.64
CA GLY A 59 -1.36 -9.64 26.93
C GLY A 59 -1.29 -10.95 27.72
N GLY A 60 -0.76 -10.88 28.95
CA GLY A 60 -0.73 -12.02 29.88
C GLY A 60 0.16 -13.17 29.41
N ARG A 61 -0.31 -14.42 29.52
CA ARG A 61 0.47 -15.62 29.15
C ARG A 61 0.82 -15.71 27.66
N ASN A 62 0.13 -14.98 26.80
CA ASN A 62 0.38 -14.92 25.35
C ASN A 62 0.91 -13.54 24.93
N THR A 63 1.64 -12.85 25.81
CA THR A 63 2.13 -11.49 25.56
C THR A 63 2.92 -11.41 24.25
N GLY A 64 2.65 -10.36 23.47
CA GLY A 64 3.35 -10.10 22.20
C GLY A 64 2.75 -10.80 20.98
N GLN A 65 1.80 -11.72 21.17
CA GLN A 65 1.18 -12.44 20.05
C GLN A 65 0.18 -11.55 19.30
N ARG A 66 0.43 -11.36 18.00
CA ARG A 66 -0.42 -10.55 17.10
C ARG A 66 -1.76 -11.23 16.83
N LYS A 67 -2.83 -10.45 16.92
CA LYS A 67 -4.19 -10.88 16.65
C LYS A 67 -4.98 -9.79 15.93
N TYR A 68 -6.09 -10.20 15.33
CA TYR A 68 -7.15 -9.30 14.92
C TYR A 68 -8.35 -9.51 15.83
N GLU A 69 -8.98 -8.40 16.23
CA GLU A 69 -10.17 -8.42 17.05
C GLU A 69 -11.23 -7.45 16.52
N CYS A 70 -12.49 -7.78 16.76
CA CYS A 70 -13.63 -6.95 16.35
C CYS A 70 -13.49 -5.53 16.92
N ARG A 71 -13.53 -4.50 16.06
CA ARG A 71 -13.37 -3.11 16.51
C ARG A 71 -14.48 -2.64 17.44
N GLN A 72 -15.71 -3.12 17.26
CA GLN A 72 -16.89 -2.67 18.00
C GLN A 72 -16.95 -3.22 19.43
N SER A 73 -16.63 -4.51 19.60
CA SER A 73 -16.91 -5.25 20.84
C SER A 73 -15.66 -5.91 21.43
N ASN A 74 -14.55 -5.95 20.67
CA ASN A 74 -13.27 -6.59 21.02
C ASN A 74 -13.36 -8.12 21.25
N SER A 75 -14.57 -8.68 21.31
CA SER A 75 -14.84 -10.05 21.77
C SER A 75 -15.69 -10.88 20.81
N HIS A 76 -16.44 -10.26 19.89
CA HIS A 76 -17.24 -10.98 18.89
C HIS A 76 -16.37 -11.97 18.10
N VAL A 77 -15.26 -11.47 17.57
CA VAL A 77 -14.28 -12.23 16.81
C VAL A 77 -12.91 -11.82 17.31
N VAL A 78 -12.12 -12.83 17.69
CA VAL A 78 -10.69 -12.72 17.97
C VAL A 78 -10.01 -13.86 17.23
N VAL A 79 -8.97 -13.55 16.47
CA VAL A 79 -8.27 -14.51 15.61
C VAL A 79 -6.79 -14.18 15.55
N SER A 80 -5.94 -15.22 15.50
CA SER A 80 -4.50 -15.04 15.37
C SER A 80 -4.17 -14.38 14.02
N GLY A 81 -3.34 -13.34 14.04
CA GLY A 81 -3.07 -12.51 12.88
C GLY A 81 -2.26 -13.22 11.79
N PRO A 82 -1.05 -13.73 12.10
CA PRO A 82 -0.17 -14.36 11.11
C PRO A 82 -0.81 -15.50 10.30
N PRO A 83 -1.52 -16.49 10.90
CA PRO A 83 -2.12 -17.57 10.11
C PRO A 83 -3.31 -17.09 9.27
N LEU A 84 -4.07 -16.10 9.75
CA LEU A 84 -5.14 -15.49 8.96
C LEU A 84 -4.58 -14.75 7.74
N ASP A 85 -3.54 -13.92 7.95
CA ASP A 85 -2.89 -13.18 6.87
C ASP A 85 -2.31 -14.15 5.82
N ALA A 86 -1.64 -15.22 6.24
CA ALA A 86 -1.08 -16.23 5.33
C ALA A 86 -2.16 -16.98 4.53
N TYR A 87 -3.28 -17.30 5.18
CA TYR A 87 -4.41 -17.93 4.50
C TYR A 87 -5.04 -17.02 3.46
N VAL A 88 -5.31 -15.76 3.82
CA VAL A 88 -5.86 -14.74 2.91
C VAL A 88 -4.91 -14.51 1.73
N GLU A 89 -3.62 -14.38 1.99
CA GLU A 89 -2.59 -14.26 0.95
C GLU A 89 -2.63 -15.43 -0.04
N THR A 90 -2.76 -16.66 0.47
CA THR A 90 -2.81 -17.87 -0.36
C THR A 90 -4.03 -17.87 -1.29
N ILE A 91 -5.23 -17.58 -0.75
CA ILE A 91 -6.46 -17.59 -1.56
C ILE A 91 -6.49 -16.45 -2.58
N VAL A 92 -5.97 -15.26 -2.23
CA VAL A 92 -5.91 -14.10 -3.11
C VAL A 92 -4.95 -14.34 -4.26
N LEU A 93 -3.75 -14.82 -3.97
CA LEU A 93 -2.78 -15.18 -5.01
C LEU A 93 -3.32 -16.31 -5.90
N GLY A 94 -3.98 -17.31 -5.32
CA GLY A 94 -4.62 -18.39 -6.07
C GLY A 94 -5.72 -17.90 -7.01
N TRP A 95 -6.54 -16.94 -6.56
CA TRP A 95 -7.59 -16.33 -7.38
C TRP A 95 -7.01 -15.47 -8.51
N LEU A 96 -6.05 -14.59 -8.20
CA LEU A 96 -5.41 -13.70 -9.17
C LEU A 96 -4.51 -14.44 -10.18
N SER A 97 -4.02 -15.63 -9.85
CA SER A 97 -3.21 -16.43 -10.79
C SER A 97 -4.04 -16.99 -11.96
N ARG A 98 -5.36 -17.00 -11.86
CA ARG A 98 -6.24 -17.52 -12.92
C ARG A 98 -6.28 -16.55 -14.11
N PRO A 99 -6.03 -17.00 -15.35
CA PRO A 99 -6.04 -16.12 -16.53
C PRO A 99 -7.35 -15.35 -16.72
N GLU A 100 -8.49 -16.03 -16.54
CA GLU A 100 -9.83 -15.44 -16.66
C GLU A 100 -10.06 -14.32 -15.64
N THR A 101 -9.60 -14.53 -14.40
CA THR A 101 -9.66 -13.50 -13.34
C THR A 101 -8.86 -12.27 -13.73
N ARG A 102 -7.64 -12.44 -14.25
CA ARG A 102 -6.80 -11.32 -14.68
C ARG A 102 -7.47 -10.53 -15.81
N GLN A 103 -8.00 -11.22 -16.82
CA GLN A 103 -8.73 -10.58 -17.90
C GLN A 103 -9.96 -9.81 -17.40
N ARG A 104 -10.76 -10.42 -16.53
CA ARG A 104 -11.94 -9.76 -15.94
C ARG A 104 -11.54 -8.55 -15.10
N LEU A 105 -10.48 -8.64 -14.31
CA LEU A 105 -10.01 -7.53 -13.48
C LEU A 105 -9.46 -6.39 -14.33
N THR A 106 -8.69 -6.69 -15.38
CA THR A 106 -8.21 -5.69 -16.34
C THR A 106 -9.38 -4.97 -17.02
N ALA A 107 -10.43 -5.71 -17.42
CA ALA A 107 -11.62 -5.14 -18.04
C ALA A 107 -12.52 -4.37 -17.05
N MET A 108 -12.71 -4.85 -15.82
CA MET A 108 -13.49 -4.11 -14.81
C MET A 108 -12.84 -2.79 -14.39
N LEU A 109 -11.52 -2.67 -14.60
CA LEU A 109 -10.73 -1.49 -14.26
C LEU A 109 -10.50 -0.59 -15.49
N ASP A 110 -11.31 -0.76 -16.55
CA ASP A 110 -11.32 -0.13 -17.89
C ASP A 110 -11.24 1.41 -17.91
N GLY A 111 -10.08 1.94 -17.54
CA GLY A 111 -9.76 3.35 -17.78
C GLY A 111 -8.28 3.67 -17.92
N ARG A 112 -7.36 2.70 -17.89
CA ARG A 112 -5.92 2.98 -17.75
C ARG A 112 -4.87 2.06 -18.42
N PRO A 113 -5.14 0.90 -19.06
CA PRO A 113 -4.05 0.04 -19.53
C PRO A 113 -3.16 0.73 -20.57
N ALA A 114 -3.75 1.51 -21.49
CA ALA A 114 -3.00 2.23 -22.52
C ALA A 114 -2.03 3.31 -21.96
N ASP A 115 -2.35 3.93 -20.82
CA ASP A 115 -1.50 4.96 -20.22
C ASP A 115 -0.32 4.32 -19.47
N ILE A 116 -0.55 3.21 -18.77
CA ILE A 116 0.50 2.47 -18.02
C ILE A 116 1.52 1.85 -18.95
N ASP A 117 1.10 1.19 -20.02
CA ASP A 117 2.02 0.59 -21.00
C ASP A 117 2.89 1.66 -21.67
N SER A 118 2.30 2.82 -21.99
CA SER A 118 3.04 3.95 -22.54
C SER A 118 4.09 4.51 -21.56
N LEU A 119 3.78 4.57 -20.27
CA LEU A 119 4.70 5.00 -19.21
C LEU A 119 5.83 3.98 -19.01
N HIS A 120 5.55 2.68 -19.06
CA HIS A 120 6.59 1.65 -19.03
C HIS A 120 7.50 1.71 -20.26
N ALA A 121 6.95 1.88 -21.45
CA ALA A 121 7.73 2.06 -22.68
C ALA A 121 8.62 3.31 -22.59
N ARG A 122 8.08 4.43 -22.09
CA ARG A 122 8.85 5.66 -21.86
C ARG A 122 9.96 5.47 -20.85
N ARG A 123 9.71 4.76 -19.74
CA ARG A 123 10.71 4.42 -18.72
C ARG A 123 11.85 3.59 -19.32
N ALA A 124 11.51 2.55 -20.09
CA ALA A 124 12.49 1.70 -20.76
C ALA A 124 13.34 2.48 -21.77
N ALA A 125 12.74 3.40 -22.54
CA ALA A 125 13.47 4.25 -23.47
C ALA A 125 14.43 5.22 -22.76
N LEU A 126 14.04 5.80 -21.61
CA LEU A 126 14.92 6.65 -20.80
C LEU A 126 16.10 5.85 -20.22
N GLN A 127 15.86 4.61 -19.76
CA GLN A 127 16.92 3.74 -19.28
C GLN A 127 17.91 3.40 -20.40
N ALA A 128 17.42 3.04 -21.58
CA ALA A 128 18.27 2.75 -22.73
C ALA A 128 19.16 3.95 -23.12
N ARG A 129 18.64 5.18 -23.04
CA ARG A 129 19.44 6.40 -23.25
C ARG A 129 20.52 6.62 -22.19
N LEU A 130 20.25 6.29 -20.93
CA LEU A 130 21.27 6.34 -19.88
C LEU A 130 22.40 5.35 -20.15
N ASP A 131 22.04 4.15 -20.61
CA ASP A 131 23.01 3.10 -20.97
C ASP A 131 23.83 3.50 -22.21
N GLU A 132 23.19 4.13 -23.20
CA GLU A 132 23.87 4.71 -24.38
C GLU A 132 24.87 5.80 -23.99
N LEU A 133 24.50 6.75 -23.11
CA LEU A 133 25.44 7.76 -22.62
C LEU A 133 26.64 7.14 -21.90
N ALA A 134 26.42 6.05 -21.13
CA ALA A 134 27.49 5.33 -20.47
C ALA A 134 28.45 4.67 -21.50
N ALA A 135 27.90 4.12 -22.58
CA ALA A 135 28.68 3.53 -23.67
C ALA A 135 29.51 4.58 -24.42
N LEU A 136 28.93 5.73 -24.79
CA LEU A 136 29.65 6.83 -25.45
C LEU A 136 30.80 7.38 -24.61
N PHE A 137 30.59 7.49 -23.29
CA PHE A 137 31.66 7.91 -22.39
C PHE A 137 32.77 6.86 -22.31
N ALA A 138 32.42 5.57 -22.25
CA ALA A 138 33.40 4.49 -22.23
C ALA A 138 34.22 4.40 -23.54
N ALA A 139 33.62 4.76 -24.67
CA ALA A 139 34.29 4.86 -25.97
C ALA A 139 35.20 6.11 -26.09
N GLY A 140 35.04 7.09 -25.19
CA GLY A 140 35.77 8.36 -25.22
C GLY A 140 35.16 9.40 -26.16
N ASP A 141 33.95 9.16 -26.68
CA ASP A 141 33.26 10.07 -27.61
C ASP A 141 32.72 11.33 -26.91
N ILE A 142 32.51 11.25 -25.59
CA ILE A 142 32.05 12.37 -24.75
C ILE A 142 32.90 12.51 -23.49
N ASP A 143 32.99 13.75 -23.00
CA ASP A 143 33.66 14.06 -21.74
C ASP A 143 32.76 13.88 -20.51
N GLY A 144 33.37 13.88 -19.33
CA GLY A 144 32.64 13.70 -18.06
C GLY A 144 31.63 14.83 -17.75
N SER A 145 31.84 16.03 -18.28
CA SER A 145 30.90 17.15 -18.13
C SER A 145 29.64 16.94 -18.96
N GLN A 146 29.79 16.41 -20.18
CA GLN A 146 28.70 16.04 -21.08
C GLN A 146 27.90 14.86 -20.50
N LEU A 147 28.58 13.82 -20.01
CA LEU A 147 27.93 12.69 -19.32
C LEU A 147 27.12 13.17 -18.10
N ARG A 148 27.71 14.03 -17.25
CA ARG A 148 27.02 14.54 -16.07
C ARG A 148 25.76 15.32 -16.45
N ARG A 149 25.84 16.24 -17.42
CA ARG A 149 24.67 17.01 -17.88
C ARG A 149 23.58 16.10 -18.44
N GLY A 150 23.93 15.17 -19.34
CA GLY A 150 22.97 14.26 -19.96
C GLY A 150 22.32 13.30 -18.96
N THR A 151 23.09 12.74 -18.03
CA THR A 151 22.55 11.82 -17.01
C THR A 151 21.68 12.53 -15.98
N THR A 152 21.97 13.78 -15.61
CA THR A 152 21.13 14.55 -14.67
C THR A 152 19.72 14.75 -15.22
N ASP A 153 19.57 15.19 -16.47
CA ASP A 153 18.26 15.42 -17.08
C ASP A 153 17.48 14.11 -17.25
N LEU A 154 18.12 13.07 -17.80
CA LEU A 154 17.48 11.76 -17.98
C LEU A 154 17.05 11.12 -16.65
N ARG A 155 17.85 11.26 -15.58
CA ARG A 155 17.47 10.78 -14.24
C ARG A 155 16.30 11.56 -13.65
N ALA A 156 16.22 12.88 -13.88
CA ALA A 156 15.09 13.68 -13.44
C ALA A 156 13.79 13.27 -14.16
N GLN A 157 13.87 13.04 -15.47
CA GLN A 157 12.73 12.52 -16.25
C GLN A 157 12.32 11.11 -15.80
N LEU A 158 13.29 10.23 -15.54
CA LEU A 158 13.04 8.87 -15.04
C LEU A 158 12.34 8.91 -13.68
N ALA A 159 12.80 9.76 -12.75
CA ALA A 159 12.16 9.96 -11.46
C ALA A 159 10.72 10.50 -11.59
N GLY A 160 10.45 11.37 -12.58
CA GLY A 160 9.11 11.84 -12.90
C GLY A 160 8.18 10.71 -13.36
N VAL A 161 8.64 9.86 -14.28
CA VAL A 161 7.88 8.70 -14.77
C VAL A 161 7.65 7.69 -13.64
N ASP A 162 8.68 7.39 -12.84
CA ASP A 162 8.58 6.47 -11.70
C ASP A 162 7.57 6.98 -10.65
N LYS A 163 7.50 8.29 -10.42
CA LYS A 163 6.51 8.89 -9.52
C LYS A 163 5.08 8.71 -10.04
N VAL A 164 4.84 8.96 -11.32
CA VAL A 164 3.51 8.77 -11.93
C VAL A 164 3.09 7.31 -11.86
N LEU A 165 3.99 6.37 -12.21
CA LEU A 165 3.74 4.94 -12.08
C LEU A 165 3.41 4.56 -10.63
N ALA A 166 4.19 5.04 -9.64
CA ALA A 166 3.94 4.75 -8.24
C ALA A 166 2.57 5.28 -7.75
N ASP A 167 2.16 6.46 -8.20
CA ASP A 167 0.84 7.03 -7.86
C ASP A 167 -0.31 6.26 -8.53
N LEU A 168 -0.09 5.73 -9.75
CA LEU A 168 -1.06 4.85 -10.41
C LEU A 168 -1.22 3.51 -9.68
N VAL A 169 -0.11 2.89 -9.26
CA VAL A 169 -0.11 1.66 -8.45
C VAL A 169 -0.85 1.87 -7.13
N ARG A 170 -0.66 3.02 -6.46
CA ARG A 170 -1.39 3.33 -5.21
C ARG A 170 -2.89 3.47 -5.41
N LYS A 171 -3.32 3.95 -6.58
CA LYS A 171 -4.73 4.16 -6.93
C LYS A 171 -5.43 2.88 -7.40
N ASN A 172 -4.68 1.89 -7.89
CA ASN A 172 -5.24 0.64 -8.41
C ASN A 172 -4.23 -0.52 -8.31
N PRO A 173 -3.85 -0.94 -7.09
CA PRO A 173 -2.85 -1.97 -6.88
C PRO A 173 -3.30 -3.36 -7.37
N ALA A 174 -4.60 -3.63 -7.45
CA ALA A 174 -5.09 -4.90 -7.97
C ALA A 174 -4.85 -5.05 -9.49
N ALA A 175 -5.03 -3.96 -10.27
CA ALA A 175 -4.72 -3.95 -11.71
C ALA A 175 -3.23 -4.20 -11.98
N ASP A 176 -2.35 -3.48 -11.29
CA ASP A 176 -0.89 -3.62 -11.43
C ASP A 176 -0.44 -5.06 -11.18
N LEU A 177 -0.99 -5.66 -10.11
CA LEU A 177 -0.68 -7.02 -9.74
C LEU A 177 -1.20 -8.05 -10.77
N ALA A 178 -2.35 -7.82 -11.39
CA ALA A 178 -2.86 -8.67 -12.47
C ALA A 178 -2.03 -8.54 -13.76
N ALA A 179 -1.50 -7.34 -14.06
CA ALA A 179 -0.60 -7.12 -15.20
C ALA A 179 0.73 -7.86 -15.04
N ALA A 180 1.19 -8.13 -13.80
CA ALA A 180 2.42 -8.86 -13.52
C ALA A 180 2.41 -10.33 -14.01
N GLY A 181 1.24 -10.88 -14.34
CA GLY A 181 1.10 -12.24 -14.90
C GLY A 181 1.76 -13.30 -14.03
N ASP A 182 2.66 -14.10 -14.60
CA ASP A 182 3.31 -15.22 -13.89
C ASP A 182 4.21 -14.77 -12.73
N ARG A 183 4.61 -13.48 -12.71
CA ARG A 183 5.45 -12.90 -11.63
C ARG A 183 4.64 -12.39 -10.45
N ILE A 184 3.34 -12.66 -10.41
CA ILE A 184 2.42 -12.14 -9.39
C ILE A 184 2.88 -12.39 -7.95
N ARG A 185 3.42 -13.57 -7.64
CA ARG A 185 3.91 -13.90 -6.30
C ARG A 185 5.11 -13.05 -5.89
N GLU A 186 6.02 -12.79 -6.83
CA GLU A 186 7.21 -11.96 -6.62
C GLU A 186 6.80 -10.51 -6.36
N HIS A 187 5.87 -9.99 -7.15
CA HIS A 187 5.31 -8.65 -7.00
C HIS A 187 4.60 -8.51 -5.65
N TRP A 188 3.72 -9.46 -5.31
CA TRP A 188 3.05 -9.48 -4.01
C TRP A 188 4.02 -9.48 -2.84
N GLY A 189 5.11 -10.26 -2.92
CA GLY A 189 6.15 -10.30 -1.89
C GLY A 189 6.82 -8.96 -1.61
N ARG A 190 6.87 -8.07 -2.60
CA ARG A 190 7.45 -6.71 -2.47
C ARG A 190 6.46 -5.65 -2.01
N LEU A 191 5.15 -5.93 -2.07
CA LEU A 191 4.15 -4.96 -1.65
C LEU A 191 4.20 -4.71 -0.14
N ALA A 192 4.12 -3.43 0.23
CA ALA A 192 3.90 -3.03 1.61
C ALA A 192 2.58 -3.63 2.14
N PRO A 193 2.48 -3.95 3.45
CA PRO A 193 1.26 -4.53 4.02
C PRO A 193 0.00 -3.71 3.76
N ASP A 194 0.10 -2.38 3.74
CA ASP A 194 -1.00 -1.48 3.39
C ASP A 194 -1.53 -1.70 1.97
N LEU A 195 -0.63 -1.81 0.99
CA LEU A 195 -0.98 -2.07 -0.41
C LEU A 195 -1.59 -3.46 -0.58
N LYS A 196 -1.04 -4.49 0.10
CA LYS A 196 -1.65 -5.81 0.12
C LYS A 196 -3.10 -5.74 0.64
N GLY A 197 -3.33 -4.96 1.70
CA GLY A 197 -4.67 -4.76 2.26
C GLY A 197 -5.63 -4.05 1.30
N LYS A 198 -5.12 -3.07 0.53
CA LYS A 198 -5.90 -2.39 -0.52
C LYS A 198 -6.28 -3.33 -1.66
N VAL A 199 -5.33 -4.15 -2.15
CA VAL A 199 -5.62 -5.19 -3.16
C VAL A 199 -6.74 -6.10 -2.67
N VAL A 200 -6.65 -6.60 -1.42
CA VAL A 200 -7.71 -7.43 -0.85
C VAL A 200 -9.05 -6.71 -0.89
N SER A 201 -9.13 -5.48 -0.39
CA SER A 201 -10.40 -4.72 -0.38
C SER A 201 -10.96 -4.38 -1.76
N GLU A 202 -10.11 -4.32 -2.79
CA GLU A 202 -10.50 -4.04 -4.17
C GLU A 202 -11.07 -5.26 -4.90
N ILE A 203 -10.75 -6.48 -4.45
CA ILE A 203 -11.12 -7.71 -5.18
C ILE A 203 -12.08 -8.61 -4.40
N CYS A 204 -12.12 -8.49 -3.07
CA CYS A 204 -13.00 -9.28 -2.24
C CYS A 204 -13.27 -8.68 -0.86
N THR A 205 -14.35 -9.16 -0.26
CA THR A 205 -14.62 -8.96 1.16
C THR A 205 -14.25 -10.22 1.94
N ILE A 206 -13.39 -10.06 2.95
CA ILE A 206 -13.00 -11.13 3.87
C ILE A 206 -13.80 -10.99 5.16
N VAL A 207 -14.68 -11.95 5.43
CA VAL A 207 -15.48 -12.01 6.66
C VAL A 207 -14.98 -13.15 7.54
N VAL A 208 -14.68 -12.86 8.80
CA VAL A 208 -14.24 -13.86 9.77
C VAL A 208 -15.36 -14.12 10.77
N ASP A 209 -15.87 -15.35 10.76
CA ASP A 209 -16.91 -15.80 11.66
C ASP A 209 -16.38 -16.16 13.05
N LYS A 210 -17.29 -16.21 14.02
CA LYS A 210 -16.97 -16.52 15.41
C LYS A 210 -16.39 -17.93 15.53
N ALA A 211 -15.45 -18.09 16.47
CA ALA A 211 -14.89 -19.40 16.78
C ALA A 211 -15.99 -20.31 17.36
N THR A 212 -16.22 -21.46 16.72
CA THR A 212 -17.22 -22.46 17.15
C THR A 212 -16.62 -23.52 18.08
N ARG A 213 -15.30 -23.76 17.99
CA ARG A 213 -14.57 -24.76 18.78
C ARG A 213 -13.48 -24.11 19.63
N LYS A 214 -13.33 -24.57 20.87
CA LYS A 214 -12.15 -24.26 21.71
C LYS A 214 -11.00 -25.18 21.28
N GLY A 215 -9.84 -24.62 20.98
CA GLY A 215 -8.67 -25.41 20.59
C GLY A 215 -7.48 -24.56 20.19
N ARG A 216 -6.33 -25.21 20.00
CA ARG A 216 -5.14 -24.60 19.40
C ARG A 216 -5.20 -24.82 17.89
N GLY A 217 -5.11 -23.75 17.11
CA GLY A 217 -5.08 -23.82 15.65
C GLY A 217 -5.89 -22.72 14.99
N PHE A 218 -5.48 -22.37 13.78
CA PHE A 218 -6.28 -21.53 12.89
C PHE A 218 -7.24 -22.44 12.13
N ASP A 219 -8.53 -22.06 12.09
CA ASP A 219 -9.57 -22.78 11.36
C ASP A 219 -9.97 -21.95 10.12
N PRO A 220 -9.52 -22.37 8.91
CA PRO A 220 -9.87 -21.67 7.67
C PRO A 220 -11.36 -21.65 7.37
N GLY A 221 -12.14 -22.63 7.88
CA GLY A 221 -13.59 -22.72 7.63
C GLY A 221 -14.39 -21.56 8.22
N ARG A 222 -13.77 -20.76 9.08
CA ARG A 222 -14.36 -19.52 9.64
C ARG A 222 -14.19 -18.31 8.73
N VAL A 223 -13.43 -18.42 7.65
CA VAL A 223 -13.17 -17.29 6.75
C VAL A 223 -14.07 -17.43 5.53
N ARG A 224 -15.07 -16.56 5.43
CA ARG A 224 -15.91 -16.42 4.24
C ARG A 224 -15.31 -15.34 3.34
N VAL A 225 -15.35 -15.62 2.05
CA VAL A 225 -14.74 -14.77 1.01
C VAL A 225 -15.82 -14.48 -0.01
N GLU A 226 -16.10 -13.21 -0.21
CA GLU A 226 -17.07 -12.73 -1.19
C GLU A 226 -16.29 -11.94 -2.24
N TRP A 227 -16.07 -12.54 -3.41
CA TRP A 227 -15.35 -11.92 -4.54
C TRP A 227 -16.24 -10.93 -5.28
N LEU A 228 -15.64 -9.84 -5.79
CA LEU A 228 -16.32 -8.84 -6.63
C LEU A 228 -16.43 -9.28 -8.10
#